data_AF-A0A4U8TG15-F1
#
_entry.id   AF-A0A4U8TG15-F1
#
_cell.length_a   1.000
_cell.length_b   1.000
_cell.length_c   1.000
_cell.angle_alpha   90.00
_cell.angle_beta   90.00
_cell.angle_gamma   90.00
#
_symmetry.space_group_name_H-M   'P 1'
#
loop_
_entity.id
_entity.type
_entity.pdbx_description
1 polymer ?
#
loop_
_entity_poly.entity_id
_entity_poly.type
_entity_poly.pdbx_seq_one_letter_code
_entity_poly.pdbx_strand_id
1 'polypeptide(L)'
;MRSIKSKVSFIVMLLVLVGLGVQQIINMISNKNNLLEKAIEAEVDYVRMASLTTQMFSQDRIDSLELMAKHILSLPEEKLESTEALVNNVGLLLFGFKLGGAHLAAYVGLADGSMIVSDIESDAERVPFRRYGKGTGKVEDYDSRTRDW
;
A
#
# COMPACT_ATOMS: atom_id res chain seq x y z
N MET A 1 26.74 -10.29 76.29
CA MET A 1 27.45 -9.39 75.36
C MET A 1 27.72 -10.13 74.06
N ARG A 2 27.26 -9.64 72.90
CA ARG A 2 27.57 -10.30 71.60
C ARG A 2 29.08 -10.22 71.33
N SER A 3 29.70 -11.34 70.94
CA SER A 3 31.14 -11.39 70.65
C SER A 3 31.49 -10.45 69.50
N ILE A 4 32.73 -9.94 69.50
CA ILE A 4 33.23 -9.06 68.43
C ILE A 4 33.04 -9.70 67.04
N LYS A 5 33.24 -11.03 66.94
CA LYS A 5 33.01 -11.81 65.71
C LYS A 5 31.56 -11.68 65.19
N SER A 6 30.57 -11.73 66.09
CA SER A 6 29.15 -11.57 65.72
C SER A 6 28.81 -10.16 65.23
N LYS A 7 29.43 -9.13 65.81
CA LYS A 7 29.24 -7.73 65.37
C LYS A 7 29.83 -7.48 63.98
N VAL A 8 31.05 -7.98 63.73
CA VAL A 8 31.70 -7.86 62.42
C VAL A 8 30.92 -8.61 61.35
N SER A 9 30.48 -9.84 61.64
CA SER A 9 29.68 -10.64 60.70
C SER A 9 28.35 -9.96 60.32
N PHE A 10 27.73 -9.26 61.28
CA PHE A 10 26.51 -8.50 61.01
C PHE A 10 26.75 -7.31 60.07
N ILE A 11 27.85 -6.57 60.26
CA ILE A 11 28.23 -5.44 59.39
C ILE A 11 28.51 -5.94 57.96
N VAL A 12 29.25 -7.05 57.82
CA VAL A 12 29.53 -7.65 56.50
C VAL A 12 28.23 -8.07 55.81
N MET A 13 27.29 -8.70 56.53
CA MET A 13 26.01 -9.08 55.94
C MET A 13 25.19 -7.86 55.47
N LEU A 14 25.20 -6.78 56.25
CA LEU A 14 24.54 -5.53 55.86
C LEU A 14 25.15 -4.92 54.60
N LEU A 15 26.48 -4.91 54.49
CA LEU A 15 27.19 -4.42 53.30
C LEU A 15 26.88 -5.27 52.05
N VAL A 16 26.81 -6.59 52.19
CA VAL A 16 26.42 -7.49 51.09
C VAL A 16 24.98 -7.20 50.64
N LEU A 17 24.04 -7.01 51.57
CA LEU A 17 22.66 -6.69 51.24
C LEU A 17 22.54 -5.35 50.49
N VAL A 18 23.29 -4.32 50.91
CA VAL A 18 23.34 -3.04 50.19
C VAL A 18 23.92 -3.22 48.79
N GLY A 19 25.01 -3.97 48.64
CA GLY A 19 25.63 -4.25 47.33
C GLY A 19 24.68 -4.94 46.36
N LEU A 20 23.94 -5.96 46.83
CA LEU A 20 22.93 -6.64 46.03
C LEU A 20 21.76 -5.71 45.66
N GLY A 21 21.33 -4.86 46.59
CA GLY A 21 20.28 -3.87 46.34
C GLY A 21 20.66 -2.88 45.24
N VAL A 22 21.87 -2.32 45.32
CA VAL A 22 22.40 -1.41 44.29
C VAL A 22 22.52 -2.12 42.94
N GLN A 23 23.04 -3.35 42.92
CA GLN A 23 23.18 -4.12 41.68
C GLN A 23 21.82 -4.38 41.02
N GLN A 24 20.78 -4.69 41.80
CA GLN A 24 19.45 -4.90 41.23
C GLN A 24 18.80 -3.63 40.72
N ILE A 25 19.04 -2.48 41.35
CA ILE A 25 18.57 -1.19 40.84
C ILE A 25 19.23 -0.90 39.48
N ILE A 26 20.55 -1.10 39.37
CA ILE A 26 21.29 -0.88 38.12
C ILE A 26 20.76 -1.81 37.03
N ASN A 27 20.63 -3.12 37.32
CA ASN A 27 20.10 -4.09 36.37
C ASN A 27 18.67 -3.75 35.93
N MET A 28 17.81 -3.32 36.85
CA MET A 28 16.43 -2.93 36.54
C MET A 28 16.39 -1.72 35.60
N ILE A 29 17.20 -0.70 35.86
CA ILE A 29 17.28 0.49 35.00
C ILE A 29 17.83 0.12 33.61
N SER A 30 18.90 -0.67 33.55
CA SER A 30 19.50 -1.11 32.29
C SER A 30 18.52 -1.95 31.47
N ASN A 31 17.85 -2.92 32.10
CA ASN A 31 16.85 -3.75 31.43
C ASN A 31 15.67 -2.91 30.92
N LYS A 32 15.19 -1.93 31.70
CA LYS A 32 14.12 -1.03 31.27
C LYS A 32 14.54 -0.23 30.04
N ASN A 33 15.75 0.32 30.03
CA ASN A 33 16.25 1.09 28.89
C ASN A 33 16.42 0.21 27.64
N ASN A 34 17.02 -0.97 27.78
CA ASN A 34 17.19 -1.92 26.68
C ASN A 34 15.84 -2.39 26.10
N LEU A 35 14.84 -2.62 26.97
CA LEU A 35 13.50 -2.99 26.53
C LEU A 35 12.80 -1.84 25.81
N LEU A 36 12.94 -0.60 26.30
CA LEU A 36 12.38 0.58 25.63
C LEU A 36 13.02 0.82 24.27
N GLU A 37 14.35 0.70 24.17
CA GLU A 37 15.08 0.86 22.91
C GLU A 37 14.61 -0.17 21.88
N LYS A 38 14.54 -1.45 22.25
CA LYS A 38 14.04 -2.50 21.36
C LYS A 38 12.57 -2.32 20.98
N ALA A 39 11.73 -1.83 21.90
CA ALA A 39 10.34 -1.54 21.59
C ALA A 39 10.23 -0.39 20.57
N ILE A 40 11.02 0.68 20.74
CA ILE A 40 11.06 1.79 19.79
C ILE A 40 11.57 1.33 18.43
N GLU A 41 12.64 0.53 18.38
CA GLU A 41 13.18 -0.03 17.14
C GLU A 41 12.13 -0.86 16.39
N ALA A 42 11.43 -1.75 17.10
CA ALA A 42 10.37 -2.57 16.51
C ALA A 42 9.23 -1.71 15.93
N GLU A 43 8.75 -0.71 16.68
CA GLU A 43 7.70 0.21 16.19
C GLU A 43 8.16 1.02 14.97
N VAL A 44 9.40 1.50 14.97
CA VAL A 44 9.98 2.20 13.80
C VAL A 44 10.02 1.29 12.59
N ASP A 45 10.44 0.04 12.75
CA ASP A 45 10.49 -0.93 11.66
C ASP A 45 9.09 -1.28 11.16
N TYR A 46 8.08 -1.41 12.03
CA TYR A 46 6.70 -1.62 11.60
C TYR A 46 6.17 -0.46 10.76
N VAL A 47 6.38 0.78 11.20
CA VAL A 47 5.97 1.97 10.44
C VAL A 47 6.72 2.05 9.11
N ARG A 48 8.02 1.75 9.11
CA ARG A 48 8.84 1.73 7.89
C ARG A 48 8.34 0.67 6.91
N MET A 49 8.04 -0.54 7.38
CA MET A 49 7.51 -1.62 6.54
C MET A 49 6.14 -1.28 5.97
N ALA A 50 5.23 -0.68 6.75
CA ALA A 50 3.94 -0.22 6.25
C ALA A 50 4.10 0.87 5.17
N SER A 51 5.04 1.81 5.37
CA SER A 51 5.36 2.85 4.40
C SER A 51 5.92 2.27 3.10
N LEU A 52 6.91 1.38 3.20
CA LEU A 52 7.52 0.70 2.05
C LEU A 52 6.49 -0.11 1.28
N THR A 53 5.65 -0.88 1.97
CA THR A 53 4.58 -1.68 1.34
C THR A 53 3.63 -0.79 0.55
N THR A 54 3.24 0.35 1.11
CA THR A 54 2.36 1.33 0.44
C THR A 54 3.03 1.96 -0.78
N GLN A 55 4.31 2.33 -0.66
CA GLN A 55 5.09 2.91 -1.77
C GLN A 55 5.28 1.90 -2.91
N MET A 56 5.64 0.65 -2.58
CA MET A 56 5.78 -0.41 -3.57
C MET A 56 4.45 -0.69 -4.26
N PHE A 57 3.35 -0.80 -3.51
CA PHE A 57 2.02 -0.97 -4.10
C PHE A 57 1.67 0.19 -5.04
N SER A 58 1.94 1.44 -4.66
CA SER A 58 1.69 2.59 -5.53
C SER A 58 2.55 2.56 -6.79
N GLN A 59 3.84 2.27 -6.66
CA GLN A 59 4.77 2.24 -7.78
C GLN A 59 4.41 1.13 -8.77
N ASP A 60 4.13 -0.08 -8.28
CA ASP A 60 3.71 -1.21 -9.12
C ASP A 60 2.46 -0.87 -9.94
N ARG A 61 1.53 -0.08 -9.37
CA ARG A 61 0.30 0.36 -10.06
C ARG A 61 0.59 1.43 -11.12
N ILE A 62 1.46 2.39 -10.80
CA ILE A 62 1.91 3.41 -11.77
C ILE A 62 2.63 2.73 -12.94
N ASP A 63 3.58 1.85 -12.65
CA ASP A 63 4.37 1.14 -13.67
C ASP A 63 3.47 0.29 -14.58
N SER A 64 2.51 -0.43 -13.99
CA SER A 64 1.52 -1.20 -14.73
C SER A 64 0.65 -0.32 -15.64
N LEU A 65 0.19 0.83 -15.14
CA LEU A 65 -0.60 1.78 -15.92
C LEU A 65 0.22 2.39 -17.06
N GLU A 66 1.47 2.79 -16.81
CA GLU A 66 2.37 3.31 -17.83
C GLU A 66 2.68 2.28 -18.92
N LEU A 67 2.91 1.01 -18.53
CA LEU A 67 3.14 -0.07 -19.46
C LEU A 67 1.91 -0.27 -20.37
N MET A 68 0.72 -0.25 -19.79
CA MET A 68 -0.54 -0.38 -20.53
C MET A 68 -0.75 0.81 -21.49
N ALA A 69 -0.48 2.03 -21.04
CA ALA A 69 -0.56 3.22 -21.88
C ALA A 69 0.43 3.14 -23.06
N LYS A 70 1.69 2.75 -22.79
CA LYS A 70 2.70 2.51 -23.84
C LYS A 70 2.24 1.43 -24.82
N HIS A 71 1.64 0.35 -24.33
CA HIS A 71 1.12 -0.72 -25.19
C HIS A 71 0.01 -0.22 -26.12
N ILE A 72 -0.98 0.51 -25.59
CA ILE A 72 -2.05 1.11 -26.41
C ILE A 72 -1.45 2.06 -27.46
N LEU A 73 -0.55 2.94 -27.05
CA LEU A 73 0.09 3.93 -27.95
C LEU A 73 1.03 3.31 -28.99
N SER A 74 1.45 2.06 -28.79
CA SER A 74 2.25 1.30 -29.78
C SER A 74 1.41 0.65 -30.89
N LEU A 75 0.07 0.69 -30.78
CA LEU A 75 -0.79 0.21 -31.85
C LEU A 75 -0.68 1.11 -33.09
N PRO A 76 -0.85 0.56 -34.30
CA PRO A 76 -0.94 1.36 -35.53
C PRO A 76 -1.99 2.47 -35.42
N GLU A 77 -1.74 3.60 -36.09
CA GLU A 77 -2.59 4.79 -36.04
C GLU A 77 -4.04 4.48 -36.43
N GLU A 78 -4.25 3.60 -37.41
CA GLU A 78 -5.58 3.19 -37.88
C GLU A 78 -6.41 2.49 -36.79
N LYS A 79 -5.75 1.97 -35.74
CA LYS A 79 -6.42 1.37 -34.58
C LYS A 79 -6.80 2.37 -33.49
N LEU A 80 -6.31 3.60 -33.58
CA LEU A 80 -6.47 4.65 -32.58
C LEU A 80 -7.14 5.92 -33.13
N GLU A 81 -7.22 6.07 -34.46
CA GLU A 81 -7.62 7.30 -35.15
C GLU A 81 -9.05 7.77 -34.90
N SER A 82 -9.95 6.88 -34.46
CA SER A 82 -11.36 7.20 -34.22
C SER A 82 -11.88 6.53 -32.96
N THR A 83 -12.97 7.08 -32.40
CA THR A 83 -13.67 6.45 -31.27
C THR A 83 -14.01 4.97 -31.56
N GLU A 84 -14.50 4.67 -32.76
CA GLU A 84 -14.88 3.30 -33.13
C GLU A 84 -13.65 2.39 -33.22
N ALA A 85 -12.54 2.88 -33.75
CA ALA A 85 -11.28 2.14 -33.79
C ALA A 85 -10.77 1.86 -32.36
N LEU A 86 -10.81 2.86 -31.47
CA LEU A 86 -10.43 2.70 -30.06
C LEU A 86 -11.32 1.67 -29.36
N VAL A 87 -12.64 1.74 -29.53
CA VAL A 87 -13.58 0.77 -28.93
C VAL A 87 -13.25 -0.66 -29.36
N ASN A 88 -13.01 -0.87 -30.66
CA ASN A 88 -12.77 -2.20 -31.22
C ASN A 88 -11.38 -2.77 -30.89
N ASN A 89 -10.37 -1.93 -30.66
CA ASN A 89 -8.99 -2.38 -30.45
C ASN A 89 -8.51 -2.29 -28.98
N VAL A 90 -9.04 -1.36 -28.19
CA VAL A 90 -8.59 -1.11 -26.81
C VAL A 90 -9.47 -1.80 -25.77
N GLY A 91 -10.76 -1.98 -26.04
CA GLY A 91 -11.70 -2.51 -25.04
C GLY A 91 -11.29 -3.88 -24.48
N LEU A 92 -10.86 -4.81 -25.34
CA LEU A 92 -10.43 -6.14 -24.89
C LEU A 92 -9.10 -6.09 -24.12
N LEU A 93 -8.22 -5.13 -24.44
CA LEU A 93 -6.98 -4.93 -23.69
C LEU A 93 -7.28 -4.49 -22.25
N LEU A 94 -8.28 -3.61 -22.06
CA LEU A 94 -8.71 -3.15 -20.74
C LEU A 94 -9.27 -4.29 -19.89
N PHE A 95 -10.03 -5.21 -20.49
CA PHE A 95 -10.50 -6.42 -19.81
C PHE A 95 -9.33 -7.29 -19.33
N GLY A 96 -8.35 -7.55 -20.21
CA GLY A 96 -7.16 -8.30 -19.86
C GLY A 96 -6.34 -7.62 -18.76
N PHE A 97 -6.18 -6.30 -18.84
CA PHE A 97 -5.50 -5.49 -17.83
C PHE A 97 -6.22 -5.56 -16.47
N LYS A 98 -7.55 -5.41 -16.45
CA LYS A 98 -8.37 -5.51 -15.23
C LYS A 98 -8.15 -6.85 -14.54
N LEU A 99 -8.30 -7.95 -15.27
CA LEU A 99 -8.16 -9.30 -14.72
C LEU A 99 -6.72 -9.61 -14.31
N GLY A 100 -5.75 -9.30 -15.16
CA GLY A 100 -4.34 -9.60 -14.92
C GLY A 100 -3.74 -8.80 -13.77
N GLY A 101 -4.16 -7.55 -13.59
CA GLY A 101 -3.70 -6.68 -12.50
C GLY A 101 -4.56 -6.73 -11.24
N ALA A 102 -5.64 -7.52 -11.23
CA ALA A 102 -6.67 -7.53 -10.18
C ALA A 102 -7.20 -6.12 -9.85
N HIS A 103 -7.44 -5.32 -10.89
CA HIS A 103 -8.00 -3.98 -10.75
C HIS A 103 -9.53 -4.05 -10.64
N LEU A 104 -10.12 -3.08 -9.94
CA LEU A 104 -11.58 -2.96 -9.85
C LEU A 104 -12.21 -2.62 -11.21
N ALA A 105 -11.53 -1.75 -11.96
CA ALA A 105 -11.93 -1.34 -13.29
C ALA A 105 -10.70 -0.89 -14.09
N ALA A 106 -10.83 -0.91 -15.42
CA ALA A 106 -9.86 -0.35 -16.36
C ALA A 106 -10.63 0.42 -17.43
N TYR A 107 -10.21 1.65 -17.72
CA TYR A 107 -10.94 2.53 -18.64
C TYR A 107 -10.03 3.49 -19.41
N VAL A 108 -10.55 3.95 -20.55
CA VAL A 108 -9.97 5.03 -21.36
C VAL A 108 -11.08 6.01 -21.69
N GLY A 109 -10.89 7.29 -21.33
CA GLY A 109 -11.78 8.36 -21.75
C GLY A 109 -11.58 8.73 -23.22
N LEU A 110 -12.68 9.08 -23.88
CA LEU A 110 -12.74 9.39 -25.30
C LEU A 110 -13.08 10.88 -25.52
N ALA A 111 -12.68 11.41 -26.68
CA ALA A 111 -12.85 12.83 -27.02
C ALA A 111 -14.32 13.29 -27.12
N ASP A 112 -15.24 12.35 -27.32
CA ASP A 112 -16.69 12.59 -27.35
C ASP A 112 -17.33 12.65 -25.95
N GLY A 113 -16.55 12.52 -24.88
CA GLY A 113 -17.02 12.53 -23.50
C GLY A 113 -17.54 11.18 -23.00
N SER A 114 -17.51 10.13 -23.83
CA SER A 114 -17.69 8.74 -23.37
C SER A 114 -16.37 8.12 -22.89
N MET A 115 -16.42 6.89 -22.40
CA MET A 115 -15.27 6.08 -22.05
C MET A 115 -15.50 4.62 -22.46
N ILE A 116 -14.42 3.93 -22.76
CA ILE A 116 -14.38 2.47 -22.86
C ILE A 116 -14.02 1.97 -21.48
N VAL A 117 -14.80 1.05 -20.91
CA VAL A 117 -14.58 0.57 -19.54
C VAL A 117 -14.84 -0.93 -19.41
N SER A 118 -13.91 -1.61 -18.73
CA SER A 118 -14.15 -2.92 -18.12
C SER A 118 -14.27 -2.73 -16.62
N ASP A 119 -15.43 -3.05 -16.06
CA ASP A 119 -15.78 -2.85 -14.65
C ASP A 119 -16.79 -3.91 -14.16
N ILE A 120 -17.33 -3.70 -12.97
CA ILE A 120 -18.31 -4.60 -12.36
C ILE A 120 -19.63 -4.67 -13.16
N GLU A 121 -20.01 -3.58 -13.83
CA GLU A 121 -21.23 -3.56 -14.64
C GLU A 121 -21.04 -4.36 -15.93
N SER A 122 -19.86 -4.26 -16.58
CA SER A 122 -19.55 -5.14 -17.72
C SER A 122 -19.51 -6.62 -17.32
N ASP A 123 -19.02 -6.92 -16.11
CA ASP A 123 -19.04 -8.29 -15.58
C ASP A 123 -20.47 -8.80 -15.35
N ALA A 124 -21.34 -7.95 -14.81
CA ALA A 124 -22.76 -8.26 -14.59
C ALA A 124 -23.49 -8.50 -15.92
N GLU A 125 -23.19 -7.69 -16.94
CA GLU A 125 -23.68 -7.83 -18.31
C GLU A 125 -23.03 -9.00 -19.08
N ARG A 126 -22.01 -9.64 -18.50
CA ARG A 126 -21.19 -10.71 -19.11
C ARG A 126 -20.55 -10.31 -20.44
N VAL A 127 -20.12 -9.05 -20.53
CA VAL A 127 -19.35 -8.52 -21.65
C VAL A 127 -17.95 -8.11 -21.16
N PRO A 128 -16.90 -8.24 -21.98
CA PRO A 128 -15.54 -7.93 -21.52
C PRO A 128 -15.36 -6.45 -21.17
N PHE A 129 -16.07 -5.58 -21.88
CA PHE A 129 -16.08 -4.13 -21.67
C PHE A 129 -17.38 -3.56 -22.23
N ARG A 130 -17.68 -2.33 -21.85
CA ARG A 130 -18.82 -1.53 -22.32
C ARG A 130 -18.36 -0.11 -22.64
N ARG A 131 -19.18 0.63 -23.39
CA ARG A 131 -19.00 2.08 -23.61
C ARG A 131 -19.98 2.83 -22.71
N TYR A 132 -19.51 3.86 -22.02
CA TYR A 132 -20.29 4.59 -21.02
C TYR A 132 -20.05 6.11 -21.11
N GLY A 133 -21.05 6.92 -20.76
CA GLY A 133 -20.94 8.39 -20.71
C GLY A 133 -21.53 9.12 -21.90
N LYS A 134 -21.36 10.44 -21.92
CA LYS A 134 -22.07 11.40 -22.77
C LYS A 134 -22.00 11.10 -24.26
N GLY A 135 -20.82 10.70 -24.75
CA GLY A 135 -20.64 10.33 -26.16
C GLY A 135 -21.46 9.13 -26.64
N THR A 136 -22.12 8.39 -25.73
CA THR A 136 -23.04 7.30 -26.09
C THR A 136 -24.48 7.75 -26.39
N GLY A 137 -24.86 8.96 -25.98
CA GLY A 137 -26.24 9.46 -26.02
C GLY A 137 -27.22 8.76 -25.07
N LYS A 138 -26.72 7.87 -24.19
CA LYS A 138 -27.55 7.16 -23.19
C LYS A 138 -27.42 7.74 -21.78
N VAL A 139 -26.32 8.41 -21.50
CA VAL A 139 -25.93 8.90 -20.17
C VAL A 139 -25.36 10.30 -20.36
N GLU A 140 -26.15 11.33 -20.06
CA GLU A 140 -25.79 12.74 -20.36
C GLU A 140 -25.02 13.43 -19.23
N ASP A 141 -25.09 12.90 -18.01
CA ASP A 141 -24.53 13.46 -16.79
C ASP A 141 -23.07 13.07 -16.53
N TYR A 142 -22.52 12.13 -17.31
CA TYR A 142 -21.13 11.70 -17.20
C TYR A 142 -20.32 12.10 -18.43
N ASP A 143 -19.40 13.05 -18.27
CA ASP A 143 -18.41 13.45 -19.29
C ASP A 143 -17.01 13.02 -18.84
N SER A 144 -16.37 12.14 -19.59
CA SER A 144 -15.03 11.62 -19.26
C SER A 144 -13.96 12.71 -19.29
N ARG A 145 -14.16 13.81 -20.03
CA ARG A 145 -13.16 14.88 -20.20
C ARG A 145 -13.11 15.85 -19.02
N THR A 146 -14.13 15.82 -18.16
CA THR A 146 -14.26 16.73 -17.00
C THR A 146 -13.90 16.05 -15.69
N ARG A 147 -13.20 14.91 -15.75
CA ARG A 147 -12.86 14.13 -14.57
C ARG A 147 -11.42 14.42 -14.18
N ASP A 148 -11.15 14.44 -12.87
CA ASP A 148 -9.83 14.75 -12.31
C ASP A 148 -8.86 13.55 -12.32
N TRP A 149 -9.25 12.44 -12.96
CA TRP A 149 -8.40 11.25 -13.08
C TRP A 149 -7.32 11.42 -14.16
#